data_AF-A0A4Q4ZM87-F1
#
_entry.id   AF-A0A4Q4ZM87-F1
#
_cell.length_a   1.000
_cell.length_b   1.000
_cell.length_c   1.000
_cell.angle_alpha   90.00
_cell.angle_beta   90.00
_cell.angle_gamma   90.00
#
_symmetry.space_group_name_H-M   'P 1'
#
loop_
_entity.id
_entity.type
_entity.pdbx_description
1 polymer ?
#
loop_
_entity_poly.entity_id
_entity_poly.type
_entity_poly.pdbx_seq_one_letter_code
_entity_poly.pdbx_strand_id
1 'polypeptide(L)'
;MSNQEFPNPLPFGGMAPLASTREQSIADSVRTTNEFQKAFPDIEWKGAVIEPTVNMAFNLKEKVDPATRERHEYLLGQMLVNLDKSDKAEKLFWEARECLVGHPDVLKQFDAVYIRDDRPVSVMLKQLCEVLKLKAAMVEKMGSDSGLKVAAGASVGQSEETAKSGTGDDTSV
;
A
#
# COMPACT_ATOMS: atom_id res chain seq x y z
N MET A 1 1.05 23.78 19.93
CA MET A 1 1.79 23.38 18.72
C MET A 1 0.92 22.33 18.03
N SER A 2 0.31 22.67 16.90
CA SER A 2 -0.57 21.73 16.18
C SER A 2 0.26 20.59 15.63
N ASN A 3 -0.06 19.37 16.05
CA ASN A 3 0.38 18.15 15.39
C ASN A 3 -0.27 18.15 14.01
N GLN A 4 0.48 18.57 13.00
CA GLN A 4 0.07 18.41 11.62
C GLN A 4 0.27 16.93 11.28
N GLU A 5 -0.74 16.12 11.59
CA GLU A 5 -0.87 14.77 11.03
C GLU A 5 -0.88 14.92 9.51
N PHE A 6 0.18 14.43 8.87
CA PHE A 6 0.23 14.33 7.42
C PHE A 6 -0.89 13.39 6.98
N PRO A 7 -1.87 13.86 6.18
CA PRO A 7 -2.96 13.03 5.76
C PRO A 7 -2.44 11.99 4.76
N ASN A 8 -2.72 10.74 5.10
CA ASN A 8 -2.46 9.49 4.39
C ASN A 8 -1.00 9.05 4.21
N PRO A 9 -0.61 7.87 4.73
CA PRO A 9 0.49 7.17 4.13
C PRO A 9 0.08 6.87 2.68
N LEU A 10 1.03 6.97 1.76
CA LEU A 10 0.93 6.34 0.45
C LEU A 10 0.27 4.95 0.60
N PRO A 11 -0.43 4.40 -0.39
CA PRO A 11 -1.10 3.09 -0.32
C PRO A 11 -0.17 1.87 -0.05
N PHE A 12 1.08 2.14 0.32
CA PHE A 12 2.14 1.24 0.74
C PHE A 12 2.77 1.54 2.11
N GLY A 13 2.37 2.58 2.85
CA GLY A 13 3.04 2.88 4.13
C GLY A 13 4.47 3.41 3.94
N GLY A 14 4.71 4.28 2.94
CA GLY A 14 6.07 4.74 2.64
C GLY A 14 7.06 3.59 2.35
N MET A 15 8.35 3.88 2.32
CA MET A 15 9.41 2.86 2.29
C MET A 15 9.66 2.24 3.67
N ALA A 16 8.75 2.43 4.63
CA ALA A 16 8.98 2.01 6.00
C ALA A 16 8.80 0.49 6.10
N PRO A 17 9.69 -0.20 6.85
CA PRO A 17 9.48 -1.60 7.19
C PRO A 17 8.11 -1.86 7.81
N LEU A 18 7.47 -2.97 7.42
CA LEU A 18 6.19 -3.40 8.00
C LEU A 18 6.34 -3.93 9.43
N ALA A 19 7.57 -4.25 9.85
CA ALA A 19 7.89 -4.77 11.18
C ALA A 19 9.24 -4.22 11.69
N SER A 20 9.53 -4.47 12.97
CA SER A 20 10.78 -4.03 13.61
C SER A 20 12.02 -4.81 13.17
N THR A 21 11.85 -6.02 12.62
CA THR A 21 12.94 -6.85 12.10
C THR A 21 12.79 -7.12 10.61
N ARG A 22 13.92 -7.35 9.93
CA ARG A 22 13.96 -7.64 8.48
C ARG A 22 13.15 -8.89 8.15
N GLU A 23 13.41 -9.96 8.89
CA GLU A 23 12.82 -11.28 8.67
C GLU A 23 11.29 -11.23 8.81
N GLN A 24 10.81 -10.53 9.83
CA GLN A 24 9.37 -10.36 10.05
C GLN A 24 8.75 -9.50 8.95
N SER A 25 9.41 -8.39 8.56
CA SER A 25 8.92 -7.52 7.50
C SER A 25 8.86 -8.24 6.14
N ILE A 26 9.82 -9.14 5.85
CA ILE A 26 9.79 -10.01 4.66
C ILE A 26 8.61 -10.98 4.74
N ALA A 27 8.43 -11.68 5.86
CA ALA A 27 7.35 -12.64 6.03
C ALA A 27 5.96 -11.98 5.87
N ASP A 28 5.77 -10.81 6.47
CA ASP A 28 4.53 -10.04 6.38
C ASP A 28 4.27 -9.52 4.96
N SER A 29 5.31 -9.07 4.26
CA SER A 29 5.21 -8.64 2.87
C SER A 29 4.83 -9.81 1.96
N VAL A 30 5.45 -10.99 2.14
CA VAL A 30 5.11 -12.20 1.36
C VAL A 30 3.66 -12.60 1.59
N ARG A 31 3.19 -12.59 2.84
CA ARG A 31 1.81 -12.94 3.19
C ARG A 31 0.78 -12.01 2.54
N THR A 32 1.04 -10.70 2.57
CA THR A 32 0.12 -9.67 2.05
C THR A 32 0.15 -9.56 0.52
N THR A 33 1.18 -10.10 -0.14
CA THR A 33 1.32 -10.04 -1.61
C THR A 33 0.74 -11.28 -2.32
N ASN A 34 0.09 -12.21 -1.60
CA ASN A 34 -0.40 -13.48 -2.15
C ASN A 34 -1.34 -13.31 -3.37
N GLU A 35 -2.21 -12.31 -3.37
CA GLU A 35 -3.11 -12.05 -4.51
C GLU A 35 -2.35 -11.55 -5.75
N PHE A 36 -1.32 -10.71 -5.56
CA PHE A 36 -0.43 -10.29 -6.64
C PHE A 36 0.44 -11.43 -7.15
N GLN A 37 0.90 -12.31 -6.27
CA GLN A 37 1.62 -13.53 -6.66
C GLN A 37 0.78 -14.40 -7.60
N LYS A 38 -0.52 -14.55 -7.32
CA LYS A 38 -1.44 -15.29 -8.21
C LYS A 38 -1.66 -14.60 -9.55
N ALA A 39 -1.72 -13.26 -9.56
CA ALA A 39 -1.90 -12.48 -10.79
C ALA A 39 -0.64 -12.47 -11.69
N PHE A 40 0.54 -12.62 -11.10
CA PHE A 40 1.83 -12.61 -11.79
C PHE A 40 2.71 -13.79 -11.32
N PRO A 41 2.35 -15.04 -11.69
CA PRO A 41 3.01 -16.24 -11.18
C PRO A 41 4.45 -16.40 -11.71
N ASP A 42 4.79 -15.76 -12.82
CA ASP A 42 6.13 -15.81 -13.43
C ASP A 42 7.17 -14.94 -12.71
N ILE A 43 6.73 -14.10 -11.76
CA ILE A 43 7.61 -13.22 -10.99
C ILE A 43 8.05 -13.95 -9.71
N GLU A 44 9.35 -13.97 -9.47
CA GLU A 44 9.93 -14.47 -8.22
C GLU A 44 9.77 -13.44 -7.09
N TRP A 45 8.54 -13.27 -6.59
CA TRP A 45 8.17 -12.17 -5.69
C TRP A 45 8.99 -12.07 -4.41
N LYS A 46 9.36 -13.21 -3.81
CA LYS A 46 10.07 -13.21 -2.54
C LYS A 46 11.52 -12.72 -2.71
N GLY A 47 12.35 -13.44 -3.45
CA GLY A 47 13.78 -13.14 -3.56
C GLY A 47 14.10 -12.00 -4.53
N ALA A 48 13.32 -11.80 -5.59
CA ALA A 48 13.62 -10.77 -6.58
C ALA A 48 12.97 -9.40 -6.28
N VAL A 49 11.90 -9.35 -5.46
CA VAL A 49 11.16 -8.09 -5.21
C VAL A 49 11.13 -7.74 -3.73
N ILE A 50 10.58 -8.62 -2.89
CA ILE A 50 10.30 -8.31 -1.48
C ILE A 50 11.60 -8.21 -0.67
N GLU A 51 12.45 -9.23 -0.72
CA GLU A 51 13.68 -9.25 0.08
C GLU A 51 14.62 -8.08 -0.26
N PRO A 52 14.92 -7.76 -1.54
CA PRO A 52 15.76 -6.61 -1.89
C PRO A 52 15.17 -5.29 -1.40
N THR A 53 13.85 -5.09 -1.57
CA THR A 53 13.17 -3.86 -1.16
C THR A 53 13.18 -3.68 0.35
N VAL A 54 12.85 -4.74 1.12
CA VAL A 54 12.87 -4.69 2.58
C VAL A 54 14.30 -4.47 3.09
N ASN A 55 15.29 -5.18 2.55
CA ASN A 55 16.68 -5.00 2.95
C ASN A 55 17.17 -3.57 2.71
N MET A 56 16.81 -2.99 1.57
CA MET A 56 17.12 -1.58 1.27
C MET A 56 16.44 -0.63 2.26
N ALA A 57 15.16 -0.82 2.57
CA ALA A 57 14.43 0.00 3.55
C ALA A 57 15.10 0.00 4.93
N PHE A 58 15.54 -1.16 5.41
CA PHE A 58 16.30 -1.24 6.66
C PHE A 58 17.68 -0.58 6.54
N ASN A 59 18.40 -0.80 5.44
CA ASN A 59 19.72 -0.20 5.25
C ASN A 59 19.65 1.33 5.11
N LEU A 60 18.59 1.88 4.52
CA LEU A 60 18.30 3.31 4.54
C LEU A 60 18.18 3.83 5.98
N LYS A 61 17.43 3.12 6.84
CA LYS A 61 17.25 3.52 8.24
C LYS A 61 18.51 3.41 9.08
N GLU A 62 19.35 2.40 8.82
CA GLU A 62 20.54 2.09 9.62
C GLU A 62 21.80 2.82 9.18
N LYS A 63 21.94 3.13 7.88
CA LYS A 63 23.20 3.58 7.28
C LYS A 63 23.15 4.98 6.68
N VAL A 64 21.97 5.59 6.58
CA VAL A 64 21.80 6.95 6.06
C VAL A 64 21.42 7.87 7.21
N ASP A 65 22.00 9.06 7.26
CA ASP A 65 21.66 10.01 8.31
C ASP A 65 20.18 10.46 8.19
N PRO A 66 19.52 10.85 9.29
CA PRO A 66 18.10 11.15 9.28
C PRO A 66 17.69 12.22 8.26
N ALA A 67 18.49 13.28 8.08
CA ALA A 67 18.16 14.38 7.18
C ALA A 67 18.21 13.94 5.70
N THR A 68 19.25 13.19 5.33
CA THR A 68 19.38 12.61 3.98
C THR A 68 18.28 11.58 3.71
N ARG A 69 17.97 10.71 4.69
CA ARG A 69 16.91 9.70 4.58
C ARG A 69 15.55 10.36 4.40
N GLU A 70 15.19 11.33 5.24
CA GLU A 70 13.91 12.04 5.16
C GLU A 70 13.75 12.75 3.81
N ARG A 71 14.82 13.36 3.30
CA ARG A 71 14.81 13.97 1.97
C ARG A 71 14.59 12.94 0.87
N HIS A 72 15.30 11.81 0.91
CA HIS A 72 15.14 10.73 -0.05
C HIS A 72 13.70 10.17 -0.05
N GLU A 73 13.17 9.87 1.13
CA GLU A 73 11.80 9.36 1.30
C GLU A 73 10.73 10.37 0.86
N TYR A 74 10.93 11.66 1.16
CA TYR A 74 10.06 12.73 0.68
C TYR A 74 10.03 12.79 -0.85
N LEU A 75 11.20 12.73 -1.50
CA LEU A 75 11.30 12.78 -2.96
C LEU A 75 10.64 11.55 -3.61
N LEU A 76 10.82 10.35 -3.05
CA LEU A 76 10.10 9.16 -3.51
C LEU A 76 8.59 9.29 -3.31
N GLY A 77 8.14 9.84 -2.18
CA GLY A 77 6.71 10.11 -1.96
C GLY A 77 6.14 11.10 -2.97
N GLN A 78 6.86 12.18 -3.27
CA GLN A 78 6.47 13.13 -4.31
C GLN A 78 6.48 12.49 -5.70
N MET A 79 7.44 11.61 -6.00
CA MET A 79 7.48 10.86 -7.24
C MET A 79 6.20 10.02 -7.40
N LEU A 80 5.80 9.29 -6.36
CA LEU A 80 4.59 8.46 -6.36
C LEU A 80 3.31 9.29 -6.58
N VAL A 81 3.21 10.46 -5.96
CA VAL A 81 2.06 11.38 -6.14
C VAL A 81 1.99 11.94 -7.56
N ASN A 82 3.13 12.09 -8.25
CA ASN A 82 3.22 12.67 -9.59
C ASN A 82 3.47 11.62 -10.68
N LEU A 83 3.19 10.32 -10.43
CA LEU A 83 3.40 9.23 -11.39
C LEU A 83 2.63 9.36 -12.70
N ASP A 84 1.56 10.14 -12.73
CA ASP A 84 0.80 10.50 -13.93
C ASP A 84 1.54 11.51 -14.82
N LYS A 85 2.55 12.21 -14.27
CA LYS A 85 3.37 13.22 -14.94
C LYS A 85 4.79 12.69 -15.12
N SER A 86 5.00 11.92 -16.20
CA SER A 86 6.24 11.17 -16.47
C SER A 86 7.52 11.97 -16.20
N ASP A 87 7.67 13.15 -16.82
CA ASP A 87 8.89 13.97 -16.69
C ASP A 87 9.15 14.42 -15.25
N LYS A 88 8.08 14.73 -14.51
CA LYS A 88 8.19 15.16 -13.11
C LYS A 88 8.51 13.99 -12.20
N ALA A 89 7.86 12.84 -12.39
CA ALA A 89 8.13 11.62 -11.62
C ALA A 89 9.57 11.16 -11.84
N GLU A 90 10.05 11.17 -13.08
CA GLU A 90 11.41 10.77 -13.42
C GLU A 90 12.45 11.72 -12.83
N LYS A 91 12.23 13.03 -12.91
CA LYS A 91 13.09 14.01 -12.24
C LYS A 91 13.18 13.76 -10.73
N LEU A 92 12.04 13.54 -10.06
CA LEU A 92 11.99 13.27 -8.63
C LEU A 92 12.67 11.94 -8.26
N PHE A 93 12.56 10.92 -9.12
CA PHE A 93 13.28 9.66 -8.96
C PHE A 93 14.79 9.86 -8.96
N TRP A 94 15.30 10.59 -9.95
CA TRP A 94 16.74 10.87 -10.04
C TRP A 94 17.23 11.75 -8.88
N GLU A 95 16.46 12.75 -8.46
CA GLU A 95 16.79 13.56 -7.27
C GLU A 95 16.81 12.71 -5.98
N ALA A 96 15.89 11.74 -5.84
CA ALA A 96 15.88 10.81 -4.71
C ALA A 96 17.13 9.94 -4.72
N ARG A 97 17.55 9.45 -5.89
CA ARG A 97 18.79 8.69 -6.06
C ARG A 97 20.03 9.52 -5.70
N GLU A 98 20.08 10.78 -6.12
CA GLU A 98 21.21 11.69 -5.83
C GLU A 98 21.44 11.88 -4.33
N CYS A 99 20.40 11.83 -3.50
CA CYS A 99 20.54 11.86 -2.04
C CYS A 99 21.42 10.71 -1.50
N LEU A 100 21.50 9.59 -2.22
CA LEU A 100 22.24 8.40 -1.78
C LEU A 100 23.69 8.36 -2.29
N VAL A 101 24.17 9.36 -3.05
CA VAL A 101 25.55 9.38 -3.58
C VAL A 101 26.60 9.31 -2.48
N GLY A 102 26.34 9.90 -1.30
CA GLY A 102 27.21 9.78 -0.12
C GLY A 102 27.16 8.42 0.60
N HIS A 103 26.27 7.52 0.19
CA HIS A 103 25.99 6.22 0.81
C HIS A 103 26.07 5.08 -0.22
N PRO A 104 27.27 4.73 -0.72
CA PRO A 104 27.46 3.90 -1.91
C PRO A 104 26.82 2.50 -1.82
N ASP A 105 26.86 1.88 -0.64
CA ASP A 105 26.23 0.55 -0.43
C ASP A 105 24.71 0.61 -0.59
N VAL A 106 24.08 1.68 -0.10
CA VAL A 106 22.63 1.88 -0.17
C VAL A 106 22.23 2.31 -1.58
N LEU A 107 23.02 3.17 -2.22
CA LEU A 107 22.83 3.55 -3.62
C LEU A 107 22.88 2.32 -4.54
N LYS A 108 23.85 1.42 -4.34
CA LYS A 108 23.95 0.18 -5.12
C LYS A 108 22.69 -0.69 -4.98
N GLN A 109 22.10 -0.74 -3.78
CA GLN A 109 20.85 -1.47 -3.56
C GLN A 109 19.67 -0.78 -4.25
N PHE A 110 19.59 0.55 -4.16
CA PHE A 110 18.58 1.33 -4.86
C PHE A 110 18.63 1.10 -6.38
N ASP A 111 19.83 1.18 -6.96
CA ASP A 111 20.04 0.92 -8.37
C ASP A 111 19.64 -0.51 -8.74
N ALA A 112 20.04 -1.50 -7.94
CA ALA A 112 19.68 -2.90 -8.19
C ALA A 112 18.17 -3.19 -8.12
N VAL A 113 17.44 -2.43 -7.29
CA VAL A 113 15.97 -2.58 -7.16
C VAL A 113 15.23 -1.92 -8.33
N TYR A 114 15.64 -0.71 -8.73
CA TYR A 114 14.83 0.12 -9.63
C TYR A 114 15.40 0.28 -11.05
N ILE A 115 16.72 0.22 -11.20
CA ILE A 115 17.42 0.49 -12.46
C ILE A 115 17.85 -0.83 -13.08
N ARG A 116 17.45 -1.05 -14.34
CA ARG A 116 17.85 -2.22 -15.11
C ARG A 116 18.47 -1.79 -16.43
N ASP A 117 19.49 -2.53 -16.86
CA ASP A 117 20.19 -2.26 -18.12
C ASP A 117 19.28 -2.44 -19.35
N ASP A 118 18.27 -3.29 -19.24
CA ASP A 118 17.34 -3.63 -20.33
C ASP A 118 16.08 -2.75 -20.37
N ARG A 119 15.89 -1.85 -19.39
CA ARG A 119 14.64 -1.09 -19.25
C ARG A 119 14.89 0.33 -18.73
N PRO A 120 14.52 1.37 -19.51
CA PRO A 120 14.59 2.75 -19.05
C PRO A 120 13.73 3.02 -17.82
N VAL A 121 14.16 3.96 -16.97
CA VAL A 121 13.43 4.40 -15.77
C VAL A 121 12.04 4.93 -16.11
N SER A 122 11.89 5.70 -17.20
CA SER A 122 10.60 6.17 -17.69
C SER A 122 9.58 5.04 -17.93
N VAL A 123 10.02 3.91 -18.48
CA VAL A 123 9.18 2.73 -18.71
C VAL A 123 8.80 2.09 -17.38
N MET A 124 9.76 1.95 -16.45
CA MET A 124 9.50 1.42 -15.10
C MET A 124 8.48 2.26 -14.34
N LEU A 125 8.58 3.60 -14.39
CA LEU A 125 7.64 4.51 -13.73
C LEU A 125 6.24 4.42 -14.33
N LYS A 126 6.14 4.29 -15.66
CA LYS A 126 4.85 4.07 -16.33
C LYS A 126 4.21 2.74 -15.88
N GLN A 127 4.98 1.66 -15.84
CA GLN A 127 4.51 0.37 -15.36
C GLN A 127 4.05 0.44 -13.89
N LEU A 128 4.80 1.15 -13.04
CA LEU A 128 4.41 1.38 -11.64
C LEU A 128 3.06 2.13 -11.55
N CYS A 129 2.86 3.16 -12.36
CA CYS A 129 1.59 3.90 -12.44
C CYS A 129 0.42 2.98 -12.83
N GLU A 130 0.61 2.12 -13.83
CA GLU A 130 -0.39 1.14 -14.26
C GLU A 130 -0.71 0.11 -13.17
N VAL A 131 0.31 -0.43 -12.49
CA VAL A 131 0.14 -1.40 -11.39
C VAL A 131 -0.59 -0.76 -10.20
N LEU A 132 -0.27 0.48 -9.83
CA LEU A 132 -0.96 1.17 -8.73
C LEU A 132 -2.43 1.44 -9.05
N LYS A 133 -2.75 1.79 -10.31
CA LYS A 133 -4.14 1.93 -10.78
C LYS A 133 -4.87 0.59 -10.73
N LEU A 134 -4.23 -0.50 -11.17
CA LEU A 134 -4.80 -1.85 -11.10
C LEU A 134 -5.07 -2.25 -9.65
N LYS A 135 -4.12 -2.01 -8.73
CA LYS A 135 -4.28 -2.26 -7.29
C LYS A 135 -5.46 -1.48 -6.72
N ALA A 136 -5.57 -0.19 -7.03
CA ALA A 136 -6.69 0.63 -6.57
C ALA A 136 -8.04 0.07 -7.05
N ALA A 137 -8.15 -0.28 -8.33
CA ALA A 137 -9.36 -0.88 -8.90
C ALA A 137 -9.71 -2.24 -8.27
N MET A 138 -8.72 -3.08 -7.95
CA MET A 138 -8.93 -4.35 -7.25
C MET A 138 -9.48 -4.13 -5.83
N VAL A 139 -8.93 -3.15 -5.10
CA VAL A 139 -9.40 -2.80 -3.75
C VAL A 139 -10.83 -2.24 -3.77
N GLU A 140 -11.15 -1.37 -4.73
CA GLU A 140 -12.51 -0.82 -4.91
C GLU A 140 -13.55 -1.91 -5.23
N LYS A 141 -13.18 -2.88 -6.07
CA LYS A 141 -14.05 -4.00 -6.42
C LYS A 141 -14.35 -4.88 -5.20
N MET A 142 -13.36 -5.17 -4.36
CA MET A 142 -13.57 -5.96 -3.13
C MET A 142 -14.43 -5.23 -2.07
N GLY A 143 -14.30 -3.89 -1.99
CA GLY A 143 -15.18 -3.06 -1.16
C GLY A 143 -16.62 -3.00 -1.68
N SER A 144 -16.80 -3.15 -2.99
CA SER A 144 -18.13 -3.12 -3.64
C SER A 144 -18.84 -4.48 -3.58
N ASP A 145 -18.11 -5.59 -3.74
CA ASP A 145 -18.66 -6.96 -3.66
C ASP A 145 -19.12 -7.33 -2.24
N SER A 146 -18.69 -6.59 -1.22
CA SER A 146 -19.18 -6.72 0.16
C SER A 146 -20.45 -5.89 0.44
N GLY A 147 -20.91 -5.07 -0.51
CA GLY A 147 -22.08 -4.19 -0.38
C GLY A 147 -23.39 -4.71 -0.99
N LEU A 148 -23.40 -5.84 -1.72
CA LEU A 148 -24.59 -6.34 -2.40
C LEU A 148 -25.20 -7.57 -1.71
N LYS A 149 -25.86 -7.37 -0.57
CA LYS A 149 -26.86 -8.34 -0.07
C LYS A 149 -28.07 -7.66 0.56
N VAL A 150 -28.75 -6.76 -0.15
CA VAL A 150 -30.18 -6.49 0.10
C VAL A 150 -30.89 -6.07 -1.19
N ALA A 151 -31.36 -7.08 -1.93
CA ALA A 151 -32.55 -7.00 -2.78
C ALA A 151 -33.06 -8.45 -2.88
N ALA A 152 -34.34 -8.79 -2.77
CA ALA A 152 -35.56 -8.02 -2.84
C ALA A 152 -36.65 -8.78 -2.07
N GLY A 153 -37.60 -8.04 -1.51
CA GLY A 153 -38.82 -8.58 -0.92
C GLY A 153 -39.91 -7.52 -0.95
N ALA A 154 -40.32 -7.12 -2.16
CA ALA A 154 -41.65 -6.56 -2.39
C ALA A 154 -42.68 -7.68 -2.10
N SER A 155 -43.93 -7.48 -1.72
CA SER A 155 -44.79 -6.39 -1.27
C SER A 155 -46.15 -7.07 -1.02
N VAL A 156 -47.05 -6.40 -0.28
CA VAL A 156 -48.51 -6.62 -0.20
C VAL A 156 -49.03 -7.65 0.81
N GLY A 157 -49.87 -7.14 1.72
CA GLY A 157 -50.84 -7.93 2.47
C GLY A 157 -51.36 -7.24 3.74
N GLN A 158 -52.17 -6.19 3.59
CA GLN A 158 -53.01 -5.66 4.68
C GLN A 158 -53.94 -6.76 5.23
N SER A 159 -54.21 -6.78 6.55
CA SER A 159 -55.56 -6.70 7.11
C SER A 159 -55.53 -6.69 8.65
N GLU A 160 -56.49 -5.94 9.17
CA GLU A 160 -56.80 -5.60 10.56
C GLU A 160 -57.13 -6.77 11.50
N GLU A 161 -57.09 -6.39 12.79
CA GLU A 161 -58.11 -6.65 13.81
C GLU A 161 -57.75 -7.51 15.04
N THR A 162 -57.77 -6.79 16.18
CA THR A 162 -58.40 -7.10 17.48
C THR A 162 -57.94 -8.29 18.35
N ALA A 163 -57.38 -7.87 19.49
CA ALA A 163 -57.95 -8.06 20.83
C ALA A 163 -57.50 -9.28 21.67
N LYS A 164 -56.83 -8.90 22.77
CA LYS A 164 -57.18 -9.12 24.18
C LYS A 164 -56.44 -10.22 24.96
N SER A 165 -55.92 -9.72 26.09
CA SER A 165 -56.00 -10.28 27.44
C SER A 165 -54.87 -11.17 27.91
N GLY A 166 -54.20 -10.71 28.97
CA GLY A 166 -53.31 -11.53 29.78
C GLY A 166 -52.40 -10.74 30.72
N THR A 167 -52.93 -9.78 31.48
CA THR A 167 -52.25 -9.24 32.67
C THR A 167 -52.43 -10.27 33.79
N GLY A 168 -51.32 -10.78 34.33
CA GLY A 168 -51.28 -11.61 35.52
C GLY A 168 -50.11 -11.15 36.38
N ASP A 169 -50.45 -10.51 37.48
CA ASP A 169 -49.55 -9.79 38.39
C ASP A 169 -48.53 -10.71 39.10
N ASP A 170 -47.34 -10.15 39.26
CA ASP A 170 -46.35 -10.55 40.27
C ASP A 170 -46.93 -10.34 41.67
N THR A 171 -46.78 -11.36 42.52
CA THR A 171 -46.78 -11.18 43.98
C THR A 171 -45.46 -11.74 44.49
N SER A 172 -44.48 -10.87 44.72
CA SER A 172 -43.45 -11.10 45.74
C SER A 172 -43.58 -9.98 46.76
N VAL A 173 -43.64 -10.33 48.05
CA VAL A 173 -43.79 -9.43 49.20
C VAL A 173 -42.84 -8.24 49.15
#